data_AF-A0A1I7HVR7-F1
#
_entry.id   AF-A0A1I7HVR7-F1
#
_cell.length_a   1.000
_cell.length_b   1.000
_cell.length_c   1.000
_cell.angle_alpha   90.00
_cell.angle_beta   90.00
_cell.angle_gamma   90.00
#
_symmetry.space_group_name_H-M   'P 1'
#
loop_
_entity.id
_entity.type
_entity.pdbx_description
1 polymer ?
#
loop_
_entity_poly.entity_id
_entity_poly.type
_entity_poly.pdbx_seq_one_letter_code
_entity_poly.pdbx_strand_id
1 'polypeptide(L)'
;MIAQTPVCQLLERQEADYRYWWWVGPPQDSWLEATQGTAISADVALLAHWQSRGLSARPPFAEAAFAEPLEAGAPAGAVLFWPKSHALGEWWLLWLCAILPPGTPLQLVGENQGGIKRVLKVLAALGLGCRKRDSARRCALYASHTARVGLDPDAAWTRFEAEGLELASHPGVFGHGKFDDGTRLLIEQLPALLPDDGSANRRQGAFEALDMGCGDGILAAWLARRGATVTAVDVSAFAVEAARRTLAANGLEGKVVASDVYSALEGRCFDAIISNPPFHQQRDIDYGPAARLIGEAPEHLRSGGQLVVVANAFLPYPALLERAFGGFEILADDRRFRVYRAVKDGRAVKD
;
A
#
# COMPACT_ATOMS: atom_id res chain seq x y z
N MET A 1 28.63 -8.52 0.95
CA MET A 1 27.59 -7.91 1.80
C MET A 1 26.97 -9.03 2.62
N ILE A 2 26.67 -8.81 3.90
CA ILE A 2 26.11 -9.84 4.79
C ILE A 2 24.62 -9.57 4.98
N ALA A 3 23.79 -10.61 5.00
CA ALA A 3 22.34 -10.47 5.20
C ALA A 3 21.99 -9.89 6.59
N GLN A 4 21.08 -8.91 6.61
CA GLN A 4 20.72 -8.15 7.80
C GLN A 4 19.50 -8.75 8.51
N THR A 5 18.47 -9.11 7.74
CA THR A 5 17.20 -9.63 8.24
C THR A 5 17.27 -11.14 8.51
N PRO A 6 16.54 -11.68 9.51
CA PRO A 6 16.52 -13.12 9.80
C PRO A 6 16.12 -14.00 8.61
N VAL A 7 15.20 -13.52 7.76
CA VAL A 7 14.77 -14.22 6.54
C VAL A 7 15.86 -14.25 5.48
N CYS A 8 16.57 -13.14 5.24
CA CYS A 8 17.68 -13.11 4.28
C CYS A 8 18.89 -13.90 4.77
N GLN A 9 19.16 -13.90 6.08
CA GLN A 9 20.21 -14.74 6.68
C GLN A 9 19.95 -16.23 6.51
N LEU A 10 18.68 -16.65 6.37
CA LEU A 10 18.34 -18.04 6.06
C LEU A 10 18.63 -18.36 4.60
N LEU A 11 18.35 -17.43 3.69
CA LEU A 11 18.64 -17.55 2.25
C LEU A 11 20.14 -17.55 1.96
N GLU A 12 20.90 -16.68 2.61
CA GLU A 12 22.37 -16.54 2.46
C GLU A 12 23.13 -17.83 2.78
N ARG A 13 22.59 -18.65 3.69
CA ARG A 13 23.19 -19.94 4.08
C ARG A 13 22.98 -21.05 3.05
N GLN A 14 22.11 -20.84 2.07
CA GLN A 14 21.82 -21.84 1.06
C GLN A 14 22.89 -21.81 -0.02
N GLU A 15 23.29 -22.97 -0.55
CA GLU A 15 24.23 -23.09 -1.67
C GLU A 15 23.60 -22.71 -3.04
N ALA A 16 22.55 -21.88 -3.04
CA ALA A 16 21.82 -21.50 -4.25
C ALA A 16 22.44 -20.27 -4.91
N ASP A 17 22.52 -20.28 -6.24
CA ASP A 17 22.84 -19.10 -7.04
C ASP A 17 21.56 -18.31 -7.32
N TYR A 18 21.43 -17.15 -6.69
CA TYR A 18 20.26 -16.27 -6.81
C TYR A 18 20.39 -15.21 -7.91
N ARG A 19 21.40 -15.29 -8.79
CA ARG A 19 21.48 -14.40 -9.96
C ARG A 19 20.25 -14.60 -10.86
N TYR A 20 19.64 -13.49 -11.28
CA TYR A 20 18.44 -13.46 -12.12
C TYR A 20 17.19 -14.10 -11.49
N TRP A 21 17.16 -14.22 -10.16
CA TRP A 21 15.94 -14.59 -9.43
C TRP A 21 15.04 -13.38 -9.20
N TRP A 22 13.75 -13.63 -9.02
CA TRP A 22 12.84 -12.62 -8.48
C TRP A 22 12.76 -12.67 -6.97
N TRP A 23 12.85 -11.51 -6.36
CA TRP A 23 12.59 -11.28 -4.94
C TRP A 23 11.18 -10.72 -4.79
N VAL A 24 10.23 -11.54 -4.36
CA VAL A 24 8.80 -11.19 -4.34
C VAL A 24 8.38 -10.78 -2.93
N GLY A 25 7.98 -9.52 -2.77
CA GLY A 25 7.72 -8.87 -1.48
C GLY A 25 8.93 -8.79 -0.54
N PRO A 26 10.15 -8.50 -1.02
CA PRO A 26 11.34 -8.57 -0.19
C PRO A 26 11.32 -7.52 0.92
N PRO A 27 11.98 -7.78 2.07
CA PRO A 27 12.35 -6.70 2.98
C PRO A 27 13.45 -5.84 2.36
N GLN A 28 13.67 -4.65 2.92
CA GLN A 28 14.89 -3.92 2.63
C GLN A 28 16.08 -4.65 3.27
N ASP A 29 16.98 -5.15 2.43
CA ASP A 29 18.17 -5.88 2.87
C ASP A 29 19.27 -5.72 1.82
N SER A 30 20.38 -5.13 2.22
CA SER A 30 21.47 -4.80 1.33
C SER A 30 22.16 -6.04 0.72
N TRP A 31 21.96 -7.23 1.30
CA TRP A 31 22.40 -8.49 0.70
C TRP A 31 21.59 -8.85 -0.54
N LEU A 32 20.26 -8.65 -0.53
CA LEU A 32 19.42 -8.89 -1.71
C LEU A 32 19.81 -7.96 -2.85
N GLU A 33 20.09 -6.69 -2.54
CA GLU A 33 20.50 -5.67 -3.49
C GLU A 33 21.88 -5.95 -4.12
N ALA A 34 22.72 -6.74 -3.44
CA ALA A 34 24.01 -7.21 -3.97
C ALA A 34 23.87 -8.43 -4.89
N THR A 35 22.71 -9.10 -4.88
CA THR A 35 22.41 -10.17 -5.83
C THR A 35 21.91 -9.55 -7.14
N GLN A 36 22.26 -10.15 -8.28
CA GLN A 36 21.76 -9.71 -9.60
C GLN A 36 20.30 -10.14 -9.84
N GLY A 37 19.44 -10.06 -8.82
CA GLY A 37 18.03 -10.38 -8.90
C GLY A 37 17.16 -9.17 -9.25
N THR A 38 15.86 -9.39 -9.37
CA THR A 38 14.85 -8.35 -9.62
C THR A 38 13.86 -8.30 -8.47
N ALA A 39 13.63 -7.13 -7.87
CA ALA A 39 12.59 -6.96 -6.86
C ALA A 39 11.21 -6.85 -7.51
N ILE A 40 10.26 -7.65 -7.02
CA ILE A 40 8.84 -7.57 -7.32
C ILE A 40 8.15 -7.16 -6.02
N SER A 41 7.63 -5.93 -5.95
CA SER A 41 7.02 -5.42 -4.73
C SER A 41 5.83 -4.54 -5.05
N ALA A 42 4.81 -4.55 -4.20
CA ALA A 42 3.75 -3.55 -4.26
C ALA A 42 4.13 -2.26 -3.52
N ASP A 43 5.20 -2.27 -2.70
CA ASP A 43 5.70 -1.10 -2.01
C ASP A 43 6.55 -0.25 -2.95
N VAL A 44 6.04 0.91 -3.35
CA VAL A 44 6.72 1.78 -4.31
C VAL A 44 7.92 2.51 -3.73
N ALA A 45 8.00 2.69 -2.41
CA ALA A 45 9.19 3.25 -1.78
C ALA A 45 10.36 2.26 -1.90
N LEU A 46 10.09 0.97 -1.71
CA LEU A 46 11.08 -0.09 -1.96
C LEU A 46 11.51 -0.12 -3.43
N LEU A 47 10.56 -0.04 -4.36
CA LEU A 47 10.88 -0.03 -5.80
C LEU A 47 11.73 1.17 -6.17
N ALA A 48 11.36 2.38 -5.71
CA ALA A 48 12.11 3.60 -5.95
C ALA A 48 13.52 3.53 -5.35
N HIS A 49 13.67 2.95 -4.16
CA HIS A 49 14.98 2.71 -3.55
C HIS A 49 15.86 1.84 -4.45
N TRP A 50 15.35 0.70 -4.91
CA TRP A 50 16.09 -0.19 -5.80
C TRP A 50 16.47 0.48 -7.12
N GLN A 51 15.52 1.17 -7.76
CA GLN A 51 15.72 1.87 -9.03
C GLN A 51 16.74 3.00 -8.90
N SER A 52 16.75 3.74 -7.78
CA SER A 52 17.73 4.80 -7.52
C SER A 52 19.17 4.29 -7.46
N ARG A 53 19.35 2.99 -7.18
CA ARG A 53 20.63 2.28 -7.17
C ARG A 53 20.96 1.60 -8.50
N GLY A 54 20.13 1.78 -9.53
CA GLY A 54 20.29 1.10 -10.83
C GLY A 54 19.92 -0.38 -10.80
N LEU A 55 19.18 -0.84 -9.78
CA LEU A 55 18.75 -2.23 -9.64
C LEU A 55 17.39 -2.45 -10.32
N SER A 56 17.18 -3.67 -10.81
CA SER A 56 15.91 -4.07 -11.44
C SER A 56 14.82 -4.22 -10.39
N ALA A 57 13.74 -3.45 -10.52
CA ALA A 57 12.58 -3.54 -9.64
C ALA A 57 11.30 -3.11 -10.35
N ARG A 58 10.19 -3.82 -10.10
CA ARG A 58 8.88 -3.54 -10.73
C ARG A 58 7.67 -3.92 -9.86
N PRO A 59 6.50 -3.28 -10.03
CA PRO A 59 5.28 -3.66 -9.34
C PRO A 59 4.61 -4.89 -9.99
N PRO A 60 3.72 -5.60 -9.26
CA PRO A 60 2.99 -6.74 -9.82
C PRO A 60 1.95 -6.38 -10.90
N PHE A 61 1.51 -5.12 -10.93
CA PHE A 61 0.42 -4.64 -11.80
C PHE A 61 0.90 -3.76 -12.97
N ALA A 62 2.20 -3.72 -13.26
CA ALA A 62 2.65 -3.03 -14.48
C ALA A 62 1.94 -3.66 -15.69
N GLU A 63 1.42 -2.85 -16.63
CA GLU A 63 0.70 -3.36 -17.83
C GLU A 63 1.52 -4.41 -18.60
N ALA A 64 2.86 -4.29 -18.58
CA ALA A 64 3.81 -5.25 -19.14
C ALA A 64 3.91 -6.59 -18.37
N ALA A 65 3.35 -6.72 -17.16
CA ALA A 65 3.38 -7.96 -16.39
C ALA A 65 2.47 -9.05 -16.97
N PHE A 66 1.48 -8.66 -17.78
CA PHE A 66 0.54 -9.55 -18.47
C PHE A 66 0.61 -9.46 -20.00
N ALA A 67 1.14 -8.36 -20.55
CA ALA A 67 1.06 -8.08 -21.99
C ALA A 67 2.25 -8.55 -22.82
N GLU A 68 3.45 -8.72 -22.24
CA GLU A 68 4.63 -9.15 -23.00
C GLU A 68 5.28 -10.39 -22.36
N PRO A 69 5.72 -11.38 -23.18
CA PRO A 69 6.67 -12.36 -22.67
C PRO A 69 7.86 -11.57 -22.13
N LEU A 70 8.30 -11.86 -20.90
CA LEU A 70 9.51 -11.30 -20.30
C LEU A 70 10.61 -11.16 -21.37
N GLU A 71 10.76 -9.97 -21.96
CA GLU A 71 11.69 -9.75 -23.08
C GLU A 71 13.14 -10.00 -22.65
N ALA A 72 13.39 -10.03 -21.33
CA ALA A 72 14.63 -10.42 -20.67
C ALA A 72 14.62 -11.87 -20.11
N GLY A 73 13.92 -12.81 -20.76
CA GLY A 73 13.90 -14.22 -20.35
C GLY A 73 13.16 -14.49 -19.03
N ALA A 74 12.68 -15.72 -18.85
CA ALA A 74 12.09 -16.13 -17.58
C ALA A 74 13.16 -16.11 -16.46
N PRO A 75 12.82 -15.72 -15.22
CA PRO A 75 13.78 -15.74 -14.13
C PRO A 75 14.28 -17.16 -13.85
N ALA A 76 15.51 -17.26 -13.33
CA ALA A 76 16.09 -18.55 -12.93
C ALA A 76 15.32 -19.22 -11.76
N GLY A 77 14.57 -18.42 -11.00
CA GLY A 77 13.68 -18.84 -9.93
C GLY A 77 13.02 -17.63 -9.27
N ALA A 78 12.15 -17.87 -8.30
CA ALA A 78 11.60 -16.81 -7.48
C ALA A 78 11.63 -17.16 -5.99
N VAL A 79 11.88 -16.16 -5.16
CA VAL A 79 11.73 -16.25 -3.71
C VAL A 79 10.53 -15.40 -3.29
N LEU A 80 9.50 -16.05 -2.75
CA LEU A 80 8.36 -15.39 -2.12
C LEU A 80 8.65 -15.18 -0.64
N PHE A 81 8.79 -13.92 -0.24
CA PHE A 81 8.79 -13.52 1.16
C PHE A 81 7.35 -13.53 1.64
N TRP A 82 7.03 -14.50 2.48
CA TRP A 82 5.66 -14.76 2.89
C TRP A 82 5.09 -13.59 3.70
N PRO A 83 4.01 -12.95 3.24
CA PRO A 83 3.43 -11.81 3.93
C PRO A 83 2.67 -12.24 5.18
N LYS A 84 2.49 -11.31 6.12
CA LYS A 84 1.66 -11.53 7.33
C LYS A 84 0.21 -11.91 6.98
N SER A 85 -0.33 -11.35 5.90
CA SER A 85 -1.65 -11.71 5.36
C SER A 85 -1.57 -13.01 4.59
N HIS A 86 -2.20 -14.06 5.10
CA HIS A 86 -2.24 -15.37 4.42
C HIS A 86 -2.89 -15.30 3.04
N ALA A 87 -4.01 -14.57 2.91
CA ALA A 87 -4.71 -14.42 1.64
C ALA A 87 -3.83 -13.72 0.59
N LEU A 88 -3.00 -12.74 1.00
CA LEU A 88 -2.02 -12.12 0.10
C LEU A 88 -0.90 -13.09 -0.30
N GLY A 89 -0.45 -13.94 0.63
CA GLY A 89 0.55 -14.97 0.32
C GLY A 89 0.02 -16.03 -0.66
N GLU A 90 -1.24 -16.43 -0.51
CA GLU A 90 -1.94 -17.30 -1.45
C GLU A 90 -2.07 -16.63 -2.82
N TRP A 91 -2.45 -15.36 -2.87
CA TRP A 91 -2.52 -14.59 -4.11
C TRP A 91 -1.16 -14.51 -4.83
N TRP A 92 -0.08 -14.15 -4.12
CA TRP A 92 1.26 -14.08 -4.74
C TRP A 92 1.69 -15.43 -5.33
N LEU A 93 1.37 -16.52 -4.65
CA LEU A 93 1.70 -17.86 -5.12
C LEU A 93 0.91 -18.23 -6.39
N LEU A 94 -0.40 -17.91 -6.43
CA LEU A 94 -1.23 -18.09 -7.61
C LEU A 94 -0.75 -17.21 -8.78
N TRP A 95 -0.45 -15.94 -8.50
CA TRP A 95 0.09 -15.01 -9.48
C TRP A 95 1.40 -15.53 -10.08
N LEU A 96 2.35 -15.96 -9.25
CA LEU A 96 3.60 -16.58 -9.73
C LEU A 96 3.35 -17.82 -10.59
N CYS A 97 2.41 -18.67 -10.22
CA CYS A 97 2.04 -19.85 -11.02
C CYS A 97 1.37 -19.50 -12.36
N ALA A 98 0.70 -18.35 -12.43
CA ALA A 98 0.05 -17.87 -13.65
C ALA A 98 1.05 -17.23 -14.62
N ILE A 99 2.02 -16.45 -14.11
CA ILE A 99 2.91 -15.65 -14.96
C ILE A 99 4.28 -16.30 -15.24
N LEU A 100 4.70 -17.31 -14.47
CA LEU A 100 5.96 -18.01 -14.69
C LEU A 100 5.73 -19.38 -15.35
N PRO A 101 6.69 -19.84 -16.18
CA PRO A 101 6.62 -21.19 -16.75
C PRO A 101 6.45 -22.26 -15.66
N PRO A 102 5.65 -23.32 -15.88
CA PRO A 102 5.62 -24.46 -14.97
C PRO A 102 7.01 -25.08 -14.78
N GLY A 103 7.34 -25.43 -13.55
CA GLY A 103 8.65 -26.00 -13.20
C GLY A 103 9.70 -24.96 -12.79
N THR A 104 9.41 -23.66 -12.86
CA THR A 104 10.31 -22.61 -12.34
C THR A 104 10.55 -22.83 -10.84
N PRO A 105 11.81 -22.87 -10.37
CA PRO A 105 12.14 -23.01 -8.96
C PRO A 105 11.48 -21.92 -8.10
N LEU A 106 10.82 -22.34 -7.02
CA LEU A 106 10.24 -21.45 -6.02
C LEU A 106 10.84 -21.72 -4.64
N GLN A 107 11.20 -20.65 -3.94
CA GLN A 107 11.46 -20.68 -2.52
C GLN A 107 10.46 -19.80 -1.78
N LEU A 108 10.02 -20.24 -0.61
CA LEU A 108 9.09 -19.51 0.25
C LEU A 108 9.74 -19.34 1.61
N VAL A 109 9.99 -18.09 2.00
CA VAL A 109 10.69 -17.74 3.23
C VAL A 109 9.84 -16.80 4.07
N GLY A 110 9.85 -16.98 5.39
CA GLY A 110 9.12 -16.06 6.26
C GLY A 110 9.28 -16.39 7.74
N GLU A 111 8.69 -15.54 8.56
CA GLU A 111 8.70 -15.69 10.01
C GLU A 111 7.59 -16.63 10.48
N ASN A 112 7.89 -17.41 11.52
CA ASN A 112 6.95 -18.32 12.18
C ASN A 112 5.72 -17.58 12.72
N GLN A 113 5.91 -16.38 13.27
CA GLN A 113 4.82 -15.52 13.75
C GLN A 113 4.20 -14.68 12.62
N GLY A 114 4.89 -14.58 11.48
CA GLY A 114 4.36 -13.98 10.24
C GLY A 114 3.56 -14.94 9.37
N GLY A 115 3.26 -16.16 9.87
CA GLY A 115 2.35 -17.08 9.21
C GLY A 115 2.99 -18.06 8.22
N ILE A 116 4.31 -18.07 8.05
CA ILE A 116 4.99 -18.96 7.08
C ILE A 116 4.60 -20.44 7.24
N LYS A 117 4.31 -20.90 8.45
CA LYS A 117 3.94 -22.31 8.72
C LYS A 117 2.70 -22.76 7.94
N ARG A 118 1.80 -21.82 7.58
CA ARG A 118 0.57 -22.13 6.82
C ARG A 118 0.85 -22.44 5.35
N VAL A 119 2.02 -22.07 4.84
CA VAL A 119 2.43 -22.30 3.45
C VAL A 119 2.33 -23.77 3.05
N LEU A 120 2.61 -24.70 3.97
CA LEU A 120 2.50 -26.14 3.72
C LEU A 120 1.08 -26.56 3.32
N LYS A 121 0.07 -26.02 4.01
CA LYS A 121 -1.34 -26.32 3.71
C LYS A 121 -1.75 -25.70 2.38
N VAL A 122 -1.29 -24.48 2.11
CA VAL A 122 -1.56 -23.77 0.85
C VAL A 122 -0.97 -24.54 -0.32
N LEU A 123 0.33 -24.86 -0.26
CA LEU A 123 1.04 -25.60 -1.30
C LEU A 123 0.41 -26.98 -1.56
N ALA A 124 0.02 -27.70 -0.50
CA ALA A 124 -0.68 -28.97 -0.63
C ALA A 124 -2.06 -28.82 -1.33
N ALA A 125 -2.84 -27.79 -0.98
CA ALA A 125 -4.14 -27.53 -1.60
C ALA A 125 -4.02 -27.16 -3.09
N LEU A 126 -2.92 -26.54 -3.48
CA LEU A 126 -2.62 -26.18 -4.88
C LEU A 126 -1.90 -27.29 -5.66
N GLY A 127 -1.59 -28.43 -5.03
CA GLY A 127 -0.83 -29.52 -5.65
C GLY A 127 0.64 -29.18 -5.93
N LEU A 128 1.16 -28.12 -5.30
CA LEU A 128 2.53 -27.65 -5.44
C LEU A 128 3.38 -28.38 -4.41
N GLY A 129 4.01 -29.49 -4.79
CA GLY A 129 4.86 -30.28 -3.90
C GLY A 129 5.85 -29.40 -3.13
N CYS A 130 6.09 -29.71 -1.85
CA CYS A 130 6.85 -28.84 -0.97
C CYS A 130 7.89 -29.63 -0.16
N ARG A 131 9.11 -29.09 -0.07
CA ARG A 131 10.17 -29.57 0.81
C ARG A 131 10.63 -28.47 1.73
N LYS A 132 10.65 -28.72 3.04
CA LYS A 132 11.32 -27.83 4.00
C LYS A 132 12.83 -27.88 3.77
N ARG A 133 13.47 -26.71 3.59
CA ARG A 133 14.91 -26.57 3.36
C ARG A 133 15.66 -26.26 4.64
N ASP A 134 15.17 -25.27 5.39
CA ASP A 134 15.85 -24.78 6.59
C ASP A 134 14.86 -24.14 7.57
N SER A 135 15.28 -23.95 8.81
CA SER A 135 14.63 -23.09 9.80
C SER A 135 15.60 -22.65 10.88
N ALA A 136 15.70 -21.34 11.12
CA ALA A 136 16.49 -20.75 12.19
C ALA A 136 15.90 -19.39 12.57
N ARG A 137 16.26 -18.85 13.75
CA ARG A 137 15.87 -17.48 14.19
C ARG A 137 14.38 -17.17 14.02
N ARG A 138 13.51 -18.14 14.36
CA ARG A 138 12.05 -18.07 14.20
C ARG A 138 11.58 -17.89 12.75
N CYS A 139 12.40 -18.22 11.76
CA CYS A 139 12.06 -18.24 10.34
C CYS A 139 12.07 -19.67 9.79
N ALA A 140 11.41 -19.87 8.66
CA ALA A 140 11.42 -21.13 7.91
C ALA A 140 11.57 -20.87 6.42
N LEU A 141 12.24 -21.80 5.73
CA LEU A 141 12.45 -21.80 4.29
C LEU A 141 11.91 -23.10 3.70
N TYR A 142 11.10 -22.97 2.66
CA TYR A 142 10.52 -24.06 1.90
C TYR A 142 10.91 -23.92 0.43
N ALA A 143 11.01 -25.05 -0.27
CA ALA A 143 11.24 -25.12 -1.70
C ALA A 143 10.08 -25.85 -2.40
N SER A 144 9.71 -25.34 -3.56
CA SER A 144 8.68 -25.85 -4.45
C SER A 144 9.03 -25.48 -5.90
N HIS A 145 8.11 -25.68 -6.83
CA HIS A 145 8.19 -25.21 -8.20
C HIS A 145 6.82 -24.68 -8.62
N THR A 146 6.78 -23.72 -9.54
CA THR A 146 5.53 -23.29 -10.17
C THR A 146 4.87 -24.46 -10.90
N ALA A 147 3.55 -24.48 -10.96
CA ALA A 147 2.80 -25.39 -11.81
C ALA A 147 1.57 -24.67 -12.34
N ARG A 148 0.91 -25.23 -13.36
CA ARG A 148 -0.39 -24.70 -13.79
C ARG A 148 -1.41 -24.97 -12.69
N VAL A 149 -1.93 -23.90 -12.10
CA VAL A 149 -3.03 -23.95 -11.15
C VAL A 149 -4.28 -23.46 -11.88
N GLY A 150 -5.37 -24.22 -11.83
CA GLY A 150 -6.65 -23.87 -12.46
C GLY A 150 -7.45 -22.78 -11.73
N LEU A 151 -6.76 -21.90 -11.00
CA LEU A 151 -7.34 -20.81 -10.23
C LEU A 151 -6.82 -19.49 -10.79
N ASP A 152 -7.74 -18.60 -11.13
CA ASP A 152 -7.42 -17.26 -11.63
C ASP A 152 -7.02 -16.35 -10.46
N PRO A 153 -5.80 -15.77 -10.43
CA PRO A 153 -5.42 -14.79 -9.42
C PRO A 153 -6.36 -13.58 -9.35
N ASP A 154 -7.03 -13.23 -10.44
CA ASP A 154 -7.97 -12.10 -10.47
C ASP A 154 -9.23 -12.36 -9.64
N ALA A 155 -9.54 -13.62 -9.33
CA ALA A 155 -10.66 -13.96 -8.44
C ALA A 155 -10.46 -13.48 -6.99
N ALA A 156 -9.26 -13.05 -6.62
CA ALA A 156 -9.00 -12.42 -5.32
C ALA A 156 -9.58 -11.00 -5.22
N TRP A 157 -9.90 -10.37 -6.36
CA TRP A 157 -10.63 -9.11 -6.38
C TRP A 157 -12.10 -9.36 -6.11
N THR A 158 -12.57 -8.81 -4.99
CA THR A 158 -13.97 -8.88 -4.56
C THR A 158 -14.57 -7.49 -4.48
N ARG A 159 -15.88 -7.39 -4.26
CA ARG A 159 -16.57 -6.12 -4.08
C ARG A 159 -17.43 -6.14 -2.81
N PHE A 160 -17.57 -5.00 -2.17
CA PHE A 160 -18.52 -4.79 -1.08
C PHE A 160 -19.07 -3.36 -1.11
N GLU A 161 -20.23 -3.14 -0.50
CA GLU A 161 -20.84 -1.80 -0.45
C GLU A 161 -20.56 -1.12 0.89
N ALA A 162 -20.28 0.18 0.85
CA ALA A 162 -20.22 1.05 2.02
C ALA A 162 -20.54 2.49 1.62
N GLU A 163 -21.25 3.25 2.46
CA GLU A 163 -21.63 4.65 2.16
C GLU A 163 -22.36 4.82 0.80
N GLY A 164 -23.08 3.78 0.34
CA GLY A 164 -23.72 3.76 -0.98
C GLY A 164 -22.73 3.79 -2.16
N LEU A 165 -21.50 3.34 -1.94
CA LEU A 165 -20.45 3.17 -2.94
C LEU A 165 -20.09 1.68 -3.06
N GLU A 166 -19.83 1.22 -4.27
CA GLU A 166 -19.26 -0.10 -4.51
C GLU A 166 -17.73 -0.04 -4.43
N LEU A 167 -17.12 -0.77 -3.49
CA LEU A 167 -15.69 -0.75 -3.24
C LEU A 167 -15.02 -2.02 -3.75
N ALA A 168 -13.94 -1.87 -4.51
CA ALA A 168 -13.08 -2.98 -4.89
C ALA A 168 -12.19 -3.38 -3.69
N SER A 169 -12.04 -4.69 -3.48
CA SER A 169 -11.34 -5.22 -2.33
C SER A 169 -10.39 -6.34 -2.72
N HIS A 170 -9.18 -6.29 -2.18
CA HIS A 170 -8.13 -7.27 -2.47
C HIS A 170 -7.30 -7.57 -1.21
N PRO A 171 -6.83 -8.81 -1.02
CA PRO A 171 -5.87 -9.14 0.02
C PRO A 171 -4.66 -8.19 -0.01
N GLY A 172 -4.29 -7.62 1.13
CA GLY A 172 -3.17 -6.67 1.20
C GLY A 172 -3.55 -5.20 1.06
N VAL A 173 -4.81 -4.89 0.76
CA VAL A 173 -5.37 -3.54 0.85
C VAL A 173 -6.00 -3.32 2.23
N PHE A 174 -5.83 -2.13 2.80
CA PHE A 174 -6.52 -1.75 4.04
C PHE A 174 -8.05 -1.78 3.83
N GLY A 175 -8.81 -2.18 4.85
CA GLY A 175 -10.27 -2.31 4.73
C GLY A 175 -10.74 -3.53 3.92
N HIS A 176 -9.86 -4.52 3.64
CA HIS A 176 -10.26 -5.70 2.88
C HIS A 176 -11.52 -6.39 3.45
N GLY A 177 -12.62 -6.33 2.69
CA GLY A 177 -13.93 -6.88 3.03
C GLY A 177 -14.69 -6.17 4.15
N LYS A 178 -14.23 -5.02 4.66
CA LYS A 178 -14.88 -4.31 5.77
C LYS A 178 -14.67 -2.80 5.72
N PHE A 179 -15.76 -2.06 5.90
CA PHE A 179 -15.72 -0.63 6.18
C PHE A 179 -15.12 -0.32 7.56
N ASP A 180 -13.95 0.35 7.58
CA ASP A 180 -13.22 0.71 8.79
C ASP A 180 -13.97 1.74 9.66
N ASP A 181 -13.90 1.56 10.97
CA ASP A 181 -14.61 2.40 11.94
C ASP A 181 -14.00 3.81 12.03
N GLY A 182 -12.67 3.95 11.87
CA GLY A 182 -12.00 5.24 11.83
C GLY A 182 -12.37 6.02 10.56
N THR A 183 -12.37 5.36 9.40
CA THR A 183 -12.86 5.96 8.15
C THR A 183 -14.31 6.40 8.26
N ARG A 184 -15.18 5.62 8.93
CA ARG A 184 -16.57 6.01 9.19
C ARG A 184 -16.65 7.30 10.00
N LEU A 185 -15.94 7.36 11.14
CA LEU A 185 -15.91 8.55 11.99
C LEU A 185 -15.40 9.78 11.23
N LEU A 186 -14.40 9.60 10.35
CA LEU A 186 -13.88 10.66 9.49
C LEU A 186 -14.96 11.18 8.51
N ILE A 187 -15.60 10.27 7.77
CA ILE A 187 -16.63 10.60 6.77
C ILE A 187 -17.80 11.38 7.38
N GLU A 188 -18.20 11.06 8.61
CA GLU A 188 -19.29 11.77 9.32
C GLU A 188 -19.01 13.27 9.51
N GLN A 189 -17.72 13.68 9.57
CA GLN A 189 -17.35 15.09 9.78
C GLN A 189 -17.19 15.87 8.47
N LEU A 190 -16.91 15.20 7.36
CA LEU A 190 -16.56 15.85 6.09
C LEU A 190 -17.67 16.76 5.50
N PRO A 191 -18.97 16.45 5.59
CA PRO A 191 -20.02 17.32 5.04
C PRO A 191 -20.02 18.74 5.62
N ALA A 192 -19.58 18.92 6.87
CA ALA A 192 -19.51 20.24 7.50
C ALA A 192 -18.26 21.05 7.07
N LEU A 193 -17.24 20.38 6.53
CA LEU A 193 -15.93 20.98 6.22
C LEU A 193 -15.75 21.27 4.73
N LEU A 194 -16.45 20.51 3.90
CA LEU A 194 -16.37 20.59 2.46
C LEU A 194 -17.54 21.44 1.95
N PRO A 195 -17.36 22.22 0.87
CA PRO A 195 -18.46 22.97 0.29
C PRO A 195 -19.63 22.03 -0.04
N ASP A 196 -20.78 22.29 0.55
CA ASP A 196 -22.03 21.58 0.27
C ASP A 196 -22.76 22.38 -0.81
N ASP A 197 -22.51 22.10 -2.08
CA ASP A 197 -23.29 22.75 -3.12
C ASP A 197 -23.65 21.84 -4.29
N GLY A 198 -24.84 21.27 -4.20
CA GLY A 198 -25.66 20.92 -5.36
C GLY A 198 -26.01 22.12 -6.26
N SER A 199 -25.17 23.15 -6.35
CA SER A 199 -25.31 24.26 -7.29
C SER A 199 -24.69 23.87 -8.62
N ALA A 200 -25.52 23.77 -9.65
CA ALA A 200 -25.13 23.56 -11.05
C ALA A 200 -24.25 24.69 -11.64
N ASN A 201 -23.77 25.63 -10.81
CA ASN A 201 -23.05 26.83 -11.20
C ASN A 201 -21.63 26.95 -10.62
N ARG A 202 -21.16 26.00 -9.80
CA ARG A 202 -19.72 25.86 -9.58
C ARG A 202 -19.17 25.06 -10.75
N ARG A 203 -18.14 25.57 -11.44
CA ARG A 203 -17.43 24.77 -12.45
C ARG A 203 -16.98 23.48 -11.75
N GLN A 204 -17.41 22.33 -12.27
CA GLN A 204 -16.79 21.04 -11.98
C GLN A 204 -15.27 21.26 -11.97
N GLY A 205 -14.59 21.09 -10.83
CA GLY A 205 -13.17 21.45 -10.71
C GLY A 205 -12.75 22.46 -9.65
N ALA A 206 -13.67 23.10 -8.90
CA ALA A 206 -13.28 24.20 -8.01
C ALA A 206 -12.64 23.79 -6.67
N PHE A 207 -12.89 22.58 -6.17
CA PHE A 207 -12.33 22.08 -4.91
C PHE A 207 -11.42 20.88 -5.17
N GLU A 208 -10.12 21.03 -4.94
CA GLU A 208 -9.12 19.98 -5.09
C GLU A 208 -8.85 19.31 -3.76
N ALA A 209 -9.10 17.99 -3.70
CA ALA A 209 -8.87 17.18 -2.52
C ALA A 209 -7.79 16.12 -2.77
N LEU A 210 -6.93 15.91 -1.79
CA LEU A 210 -5.97 14.82 -1.74
C LEU A 210 -6.45 13.76 -0.74
N ASP A 211 -6.66 12.53 -1.22
CA ASP A 211 -6.82 11.34 -0.38
C ASP A 211 -5.43 10.71 -0.17
N MET A 212 -4.89 10.85 1.04
CA MET A 212 -3.55 10.41 1.40
C MET A 212 -3.58 9.05 2.10
N GLY A 213 -2.96 8.04 1.48
CA GLY A 213 -3.08 6.64 1.91
C GLY A 213 -4.44 6.07 1.53
N CYS A 214 -4.75 6.11 0.23
CA CYS A 214 -6.12 5.94 -0.26
C CYS A 214 -6.72 4.54 -0.06
N GLY A 215 -5.90 3.49 0.18
CA GLY A 215 -6.42 2.16 0.47
C GLY A 215 -7.35 1.60 -0.61
N ASP A 216 -8.59 1.28 -0.25
CA ASP A 216 -9.63 0.80 -1.19
C ASP A 216 -10.29 1.93 -2.00
N GLY A 217 -9.93 3.19 -1.75
CA GLY A 217 -10.43 4.37 -2.44
C GLY A 217 -11.78 4.87 -1.95
N ILE A 218 -12.28 4.43 -0.79
CA ILE A 218 -13.57 4.90 -0.27
C ILE A 218 -13.60 6.42 -0.07
N LEU A 219 -12.55 7.03 0.47
CA LEU A 219 -12.48 8.49 0.67
C LEU A 219 -12.43 9.21 -0.69
N ALA A 220 -11.57 8.75 -1.60
CA ALA A 220 -11.51 9.26 -2.97
C ALA A 220 -12.88 9.23 -3.68
N ALA A 221 -13.59 8.09 -3.64
CA ALA A 221 -14.90 7.96 -4.27
C ALA A 221 -15.96 8.81 -3.55
N TRP A 222 -15.93 8.88 -2.22
CA TRP A 222 -16.87 9.70 -1.47
C TRP A 222 -16.72 11.20 -1.77
N LEU A 223 -15.47 11.67 -1.92
CA LEU A 223 -15.13 13.05 -2.31
C LEU A 223 -15.52 13.35 -3.76
N ALA A 224 -15.19 12.45 -4.69
CA ALA A 224 -15.50 12.62 -6.11
C ALA A 224 -17.03 12.64 -6.37
N ARG A 225 -17.80 11.81 -5.66
CA ARG A 225 -19.27 11.80 -5.74
C ARG A 225 -19.91 13.13 -5.29
N ARG A 226 -19.19 13.93 -4.51
CA ARG A 226 -19.60 15.29 -4.08
C ARG A 226 -19.02 16.41 -4.95
N GLY A 227 -18.40 16.07 -6.08
CA GLY A 227 -17.90 17.04 -7.05
C GLY A 227 -16.49 17.58 -6.79
N ALA A 228 -15.75 17.02 -5.83
CA ALA A 228 -14.34 17.36 -5.65
C ALA A 228 -13.48 16.81 -6.79
N THR A 229 -12.44 17.55 -7.19
CA THR A 229 -11.37 17.02 -8.04
C THR A 229 -10.39 16.26 -7.16
N VAL A 230 -10.43 14.94 -7.26
CA VAL A 230 -9.69 14.07 -6.35
C VAL A 230 -8.35 13.66 -6.96
N THR A 231 -7.30 13.83 -6.17
CA THR A 231 -6.05 13.06 -6.32
C THR A 231 -5.97 12.10 -5.15
N ALA A 232 -5.68 10.84 -5.41
CA ALA A 232 -5.55 9.80 -4.40
C ALA A 232 -4.16 9.16 -4.51
N VAL A 233 -3.48 8.99 -3.39
CA VAL A 233 -2.13 8.43 -3.36
C VAL A 233 -1.98 7.34 -2.32
N ASP A 234 -1.20 6.32 -2.64
CA ASP A 234 -0.83 5.27 -1.70
C ASP A 234 0.55 4.71 -2.06
N VAL A 235 1.28 4.20 -1.06
CA VAL A 235 2.57 3.54 -1.26
C VAL A 235 2.38 2.13 -1.85
N SER A 236 1.20 1.53 -1.67
CA SER A 236 0.86 0.20 -2.13
C SER A 236 0.25 0.22 -3.52
N ALA A 237 0.88 -0.46 -4.47
CA ALA A 237 0.33 -0.70 -5.81
C ALA A 237 -1.01 -1.45 -5.77
N PHE A 238 -1.26 -2.29 -4.75
CA PHE A 238 -2.58 -2.92 -4.56
C PHE A 238 -3.66 -1.90 -4.21
N ALA A 239 -3.33 -0.94 -3.33
CA ALA A 239 -4.26 0.12 -2.93
C ALA A 239 -4.56 1.06 -4.11
N VAL A 240 -3.53 1.45 -4.87
CA VAL A 240 -3.69 2.24 -6.10
C VAL A 240 -4.63 1.54 -7.08
N GLU A 241 -4.45 0.24 -7.30
CA GLU A 241 -5.33 -0.52 -8.20
C GLU A 241 -6.75 -0.67 -7.62
N ALA A 242 -6.90 -0.89 -6.32
CA ALA A 242 -8.20 -0.95 -5.66
C ALA A 242 -8.96 0.38 -5.78
N ALA A 243 -8.31 1.51 -5.49
CA ALA A 243 -8.92 2.82 -5.61
C ALA A 243 -9.34 3.16 -7.04
N ARG A 244 -8.55 2.76 -8.05
CA ARG A 244 -8.94 2.90 -9.47
C ARG A 244 -10.18 2.07 -9.80
N ARG A 245 -10.22 0.81 -9.38
CA ARG A 245 -11.38 -0.08 -9.59
C ARG A 245 -12.62 0.44 -8.87
N THR A 246 -12.48 0.98 -7.66
CA THR A 246 -13.54 1.62 -6.89
C THR A 246 -14.09 2.84 -7.62
N LEU A 247 -13.24 3.77 -8.07
CA LEU A 247 -13.69 4.95 -8.83
C LEU A 247 -14.45 4.54 -10.10
N ALA A 248 -13.87 3.60 -10.87
CA ALA A 248 -14.48 3.09 -12.09
C ALA A 248 -15.84 2.39 -11.84
N ALA A 249 -15.95 1.59 -10.78
CA ALA A 249 -17.18 0.90 -10.40
C ALA A 249 -18.35 1.86 -10.09
N ASN A 250 -18.04 3.07 -9.61
CA ASN A 250 -19.03 4.09 -9.28
C ASN A 250 -19.21 5.14 -10.38
N GLY A 251 -18.55 4.99 -11.54
CA GLY A 251 -18.59 5.97 -12.62
C GLY A 251 -17.99 7.33 -12.23
N LEU A 252 -17.00 7.33 -11.34
CA LEU A 252 -16.35 8.53 -10.81
C LEU A 252 -14.96 8.71 -11.41
N GLU A 253 -14.57 9.97 -11.61
CA GLU A 253 -13.23 10.33 -12.08
C GLU A 253 -12.32 10.73 -10.91
N GLY A 254 -11.02 10.47 -11.04
CA GLY A 254 -10.00 10.86 -10.07
C GLY A 254 -8.60 10.43 -10.49
N LYS A 255 -7.58 11.19 -10.11
CA LYS A 255 -6.18 10.84 -10.38
C LYS A 255 -5.65 9.94 -9.26
N VAL A 256 -5.39 8.67 -9.54
CA VAL A 256 -4.82 7.72 -8.56
C VAL A 256 -3.36 7.39 -8.90
N VAL A 257 -2.45 7.66 -7.97
CA VAL A 257 -1.00 7.57 -8.20
C VAL A 257 -0.31 6.82 -7.07
N ALA A 258 0.63 5.95 -7.42
CA ALA A 258 1.54 5.37 -6.44
C ALA A 258 2.53 6.44 -5.93
N SER A 259 2.60 6.65 -4.62
CA SER A 259 3.45 7.68 -4.01
C SER A 259 3.89 7.26 -2.60
N ASP A 260 5.16 7.50 -2.26
CA ASP A 260 5.57 7.57 -0.85
C ASP A 260 5.18 8.94 -0.32
N VAL A 261 4.07 9.00 0.42
CA VAL A 261 3.46 10.23 0.92
C VAL A 261 3.30 11.26 -0.22
N TYR A 262 4.01 12.39 -0.18
CA TYR A 262 3.87 13.48 -1.16
C TYR A 262 4.80 13.37 -2.38
N SER A 263 5.69 12.37 -2.44
CA SER A 263 6.81 12.32 -3.40
C SER A 263 6.40 12.36 -4.89
N ALA A 264 5.22 11.85 -5.27
CA ALA A 264 4.74 11.85 -6.65
C ALA A 264 3.81 13.04 -7.00
N LEU A 265 3.71 14.06 -6.13
CA LEU A 265 2.74 15.16 -6.30
C LEU A 265 3.30 16.41 -6.97
N GLU A 266 4.61 16.46 -7.27
CA GLU A 266 5.23 17.51 -8.10
C GLU A 266 4.91 18.95 -7.63
N GLY A 267 4.82 19.18 -6.32
CA GLY A 267 4.53 20.49 -5.73
C GLY A 267 3.07 20.96 -5.87
N ARG A 268 2.14 20.07 -6.23
CA ARG A 268 0.70 20.40 -6.25
C ARG A 268 0.19 20.72 -4.84
N CYS A 269 -0.71 21.71 -4.80
CA CYS A 269 -1.37 22.18 -3.59
C CYS A 269 -2.89 22.00 -3.66
N PHE A 270 -3.48 21.55 -2.56
CA PHE A 270 -4.89 21.16 -2.44
C PHE A 270 -5.66 22.08 -1.50
N ASP A 271 -6.98 22.12 -1.65
CA ASP A 271 -7.87 22.80 -0.69
C ASP A 271 -8.09 21.94 0.57
N ALA A 272 -8.04 20.61 0.41
CA ALA A 272 -8.01 19.70 1.55
C ALA A 272 -7.11 18.48 1.31
N ILE A 273 -6.46 18.04 2.38
CA ILE A 273 -5.81 16.73 2.48
C ILE A 273 -6.59 15.92 3.50
N ILE A 274 -7.09 14.76 3.11
CA ILE A 274 -7.91 13.87 3.92
C ILE A 274 -7.16 12.54 4.09
N SER A 275 -7.12 11.98 5.30
CA SER A 275 -6.40 10.73 5.52
C SER A 275 -6.91 9.90 6.71
N ASN A 276 -6.83 8.57 6.55
CA ASN A 276 -6.83 7.59 7.63
C ASN A 276 -5.49 6.81 7.58
N PRO A 277 -4.42 7.33 8.21
CA PRO A 277 -3.09 6.74 8.10
C PRO A 277 -3.02 5.37 8.80
N PRO A 278 -2.20 4.43 8.31
CA PRO A 278 -2.08 3.11 8.91
C PRO A 278 -1.55 3.18 10.34
N PHE A 279 -2.11 2.32 11.19
CA PHE A 279 -1.67 2.14 12.58
C PHE A 279 -0.69 0.98 12.71
N HIS A 280 0.46 1.19 13.35
CA HIS A 280 1.40 0.12 13.67
C HIS A 280 1.59 0.02 15.20
N GLN A 281 1.09 -1.07 15.79
CA GLN A 281 1.19 -1.35 17.22
C GLN A 281 2.42 -2.20 17.62
N GLN A 282 3.39 -2.43 16.73
CA GLN A 282 4.56 -3.28 17.04
C GLN A 282 5.83 -2.47 17.19
N ARG A 283 6.25 -2.29 18.45
CA ARG A 283 7.56 -2.03 19.10
C ARG A 283 8.77 -1.43 18.36
N ASP A 284 8.85 -1.40 17.05
CA ASP A 284 9.84 -0.65 16.28
C ASP A 284 9.06 0.40 15.48
N ILE A 285 8.95 1.56 16.11
CA ILE A 285 8.21 2.70 15.64
C ILE A 285 8.89 3.25 14.38
N ASP A 286 8.23 3.13 13.24
CA ASP A 286 8.41 4.08 12.16
C ASP A 286 7.16 4.98 12.09
N TYR A 287 7.12 5.99 12.98
CA TYR A 287 6.18 7.11 12.83
C TYR A 287 6.49 7.94 11.57
N GLY A 288 7.54 7.62 10.81
CA GLY A 288 8.04 8.38 9.66
C GLY A 288 6.94 8.74 8.67
N PRO A 289 6.11 7.80 8.16
CA PRO A 289 5.08 8.13 7.18
C PRO A 289 4.01 9.07 7.74
N ALA A 290 3.47 8.82 8.93
CA ALA A 290 2.44 9.67 9.55
C ALA A 290 3.00 11.05 9.97
N ALA A 291 4.25 11.09 10.46
CA ALA A 291 4.92 12.33 10.81
C ALA A 291 5.25 13.18 9.59
N ARG A 292 5.71 12.56 8.48
CA ARG A 292 5.90 13.24 7.19
C ARG A 292 4.58 13.74 6.63
N LEU A 293 3.53 12.90 6.66
CA LEU A 293 2.18 13.28 6.25
C LEU A 293 1.74 14.59 6.92
N ILE A 294 1.83 14.67 8.26
CA ILE A 294 1.40 15.88 8.99
C ILE A 294 2.40 17.02 8.81
N GLY A 295 3.69 16.74 8.89
CA GLY A 295 4.76 17.74 8.87
C GLY A 295 4.89 18.48 7.53
N GLU A 296 4.68 17.78 6.42
CA GLU A 296 4.81 18.32 5.05
C GLU A 296 3.45 18.81 4.50
N ALA A 297 2.33 18.51 5.17
CA ALA A 297 0.99 18.95 4.72
C ALA A 297 0.88 20.46 4.46
N PRO A 298 1.49 21.38 5.25
CA PRO A 298 1.47 22.81 4.94
C PRO A 298 2.06 23.15 3.58
N GLU A 299 3.05 22.40 3.06
CA GLU A 299 3.65 22.66 1.75
C GLU A 299 2.73 22.26 0.60
N HIS A 300 1.80 21.33 0.86
CA HIS A 300 0.83 20.79 -0.09
C HIS A 300 -0.59 21.33 0.08
N LEU A 301 -0.78 22.31 0.96
CA LEU A 301 -2.06 23.00 1.13
C LEU A 301 -2.01 24.40 0.52
N ARG A 302 -3.13 24.80 -0.10
CA ARG A 302 -3.37 26.20 -0.45
C ARG A 302 -3.53 27.04 0.82
N SER A 303 -3.38 28.35 0.69
CA SER A 303 -3.72 29.29 1.77
C SER A 303 -5.16 29.07 2.23
N GLY A 304 -5.37 28.83 3.54
CA GLY A 304 -6.68 28.47 4.10
C GLY A 304 -7.13 27.03 3.84
N GLY A 305 -6.32 26.22 3.16
CA GLY A 305 -6.56 24.79 2.98
C GLY A 305 -6.40 24.00 4.29
N GLN A 306 -6.97 22.81 4.35
CA GLN A 306 -7.11 22.04 5.60
C GLN A 306 -6.60 20.60 5.50
N LEU A 307 -5.93 20.14 6.56
CA LEU A 307 -5.68 18.72 6.81
C LEU A 307 -6.79 18.19 7.71
N VAL A 308 -7.46 17.11 7.30
CA VAL A 308 -8.43 16.38 8.13
C VAL A 308 -7.97 14.93 8.24
N VAL A 309 -7.66 14.49 9.46
CA VAL A 309 -7.03 13.18 9.69
C VAL A 309 -7.71 12.46 10.85
N VAL A 310 -8.01 11.18 10.66
CA VAL A 310 -8.45 10.30 11.74
C VAL A 310 -7.30 9.47 12.25
N ALA A 311 -7.19 9.32 13.57
CA ALA A 311 -6.15 8.51 14.18
C ALA A 311 -6.62 7.88 15.50
N ASN A 312 -5.96 6.80 15.95
CA ASN A 312 -6.16 6.31 17.30
C ASN A 312 -5.81 7.38 18.34
N ALA A 313 -6.65 7.52 19.35
CA ALA A 313 -6.58 8.63 20.32
C ALA A 313 -5.27 8.69 21.14
N PHE A 314 -4.53 7.59 21.25
CA PHE A 314 -3.26 7.51 21.99
C PHE A 314 -2.04 7.96 21.18
N LEU A 315 -2.19 8.17 19.86
CA LEU A 315 -1.07 8.54 18.99
C LEU A 315 -0.69 10.03 19.18
N PRO A 316 0.60 10.38 18.99
CA PRO A 316 1.10 11.73 19.27
C PRO A 316 0.74 12.77 18.19
N TYR A 317 -0.41 12.62 17.51
CA TYR A 317 -0.85 13.51 16.44
C TYR A 317 -1.05 14.96 16.91
N PRO A 318 -1.59 15.23 18.12
CA PRO A 318 -1.67 16.60 18.65
C PRO A 318 -0.33 17.35 18.60
N ALA A 319 0.77 16.72 19.00
CA ALA A 319 2.09 17.36 19.00
C ALA A 319 2.62 17.59 17.58
N LEU A 320 2.33 16.67 16.64
CA LEU A 320 2.71 16.82 15.24
C LEU A 320 1.92 17.94 14.56
N LEU A 321 0.62 18.01 14.80
CA LEU A 321 -0.28 19.04 14.27
C LEU A 321 0.08 20.42 14.82
N GLU A 322 0.30 20.55 16.12
CA GLU A 322 0.74 21.80 16.75
C GLU A 322 2.05 22.31 16.13
N ARG A 323 3.02 21.41 15.92
CA ARG A 323 4.31 21.77 15.31
C ARG A 323 4.17 22.20 13.86
N ALA A 324 3.31 21.55 13.08
CA ALA A 324 3.17 21.79 11.64
C ALA A 324 2.25 22.97 11.31
N PHE A 325 1.20 23.19 12.11
CA PHE A 325 0.14 24.17 11.82
C PHE A 325 0.01 25.27 12.87
N GLY A 326 0.66 25.15 14.03
CA GLY A 326 0.49 26.10 15.15
C GLY A 326 -0.84 25.95 15.91
N GLY A 327 -1.67 24.98 15.55
CA GLY A 327 -2.93 24.69 16.21
C GLY A 327 -3.76 23.66 15.44
N PHE A 328 -4.76 23.08 16.12
CA PHE A 328 -5.70 22.13 15.53
C PHE A 328 -7.02 22.10 16.31
N GLU A 329 -8.05 21.53 15.69
CA GLU A 329 -9.36 21.27 16.26
C GLU A 329 -9.58 19.75 16.35
N ILE A 330 -10.30 19.30 17.38
CA ILE A 330 -10.82 17.93 17.46
C ILE A 330 -12.28 18.00 17.02
N LEU A 331 -12.60 17.42 15.86
CA LEU A 331 -13.94 17.40 15.30
C LEU A 331 -14.81 16.29 15.91
N ALA A 332 -14.19 15.14 16.22
CA ALA A 332 -14.85 14.00 16.83
C ALA A 332 -13.88 13.20 17.71
N ASP A 333 -14.40 12.57 18.77
CA ASP A 333 -13.67 11.68 19.68
C ASP A 333 -14.63 10.58 20.17
N ASP A 334 -14.40 9.33 19.78
CA ASP A 334 -15.17 8.16 20.25
C ASP A 334 -14.40 7.34 21.31
N ARG A 335 -13.33 7.91 21.88
CA ARG A 335 -12.33 7.31 22.79
C ARG A 335 -11.35 6.34 22.13
N ARG A 336 -11.70 5.74 20.98
CA ARG A 336 -10.81 4.85 20.22
C ARG A 336 -10.08 5.61 19.13
N PHE A 337 -10.80 6.46 18.41
CA PHE A 337 -10.38 7.30 17.31
C PHE A 337 -10.73 8.76 17.59
N ARG A 338 -9.91 9.64 17.03
CA ARG A 338 -10.13 11.09 17.01
C ARG A 338 -9.99 11.58 15.59
N VAL A 339 -10.89 12.48 15.19
CA VAL A 339 -10.79 13.23 13.93
C VAL A 339 -10.24 14.61 14.26
N TYR A 340 -9.08 14.92 13.68
CA TYR A 340 -8.40 16.19 13.83
C TYR A 340 -8.56 17.01 12.56
N ARG A 341 -8.62 18.33 12.73
CA ARG A 341 -8.57 19.30 11.66
C ARG A 341 -7.50 20.35 11.95
N ALA A 342 -6.67 20.65 10.98
CA ALA A 342 -5.72 21.76 11.03
C ALA A 342 -5.78 22.57 9.74
N VAL A 343 -5.62 23.88 9.83
CA VAL A 343 -5.77 24.81 8.70
C VAL A 343 -4.45 25.50 8.44
N LYS A 344 -4.02 25.57 7.18
CA LYS A 344 -2.84 26.34 6.79
C LYS A 344 -3.16 27.83 6.91
N ASP A 345 -2.44 28.52 7.80
CA ASP A 345 -2.53 29.96 7.95
C ASP A 345 -2.23 30.67 6.62
N GLY A 346 -3.12 31.60 6.25
CA GLY A 346 -2.98 32.37 5.02
C GLY A 346 -2.01 33.57 5.14
N ARG A 347 -1.35 33.73 6.28
CA ARG A 347 -0.33 34.76 6.46
C ARG A 347 0.97 34.24 5.87
N ALA A 348 1.34 34.76 4.70
CA ALA A 348 2.69 34.60 4.19
C ALA A 348 3.68 34.92 5.32
N VAL A 349 4.60 34.00 5.60
CA VAL A 349 5.76 34.27 6.43
C VAL A 349 6.45 35.45 5.75
N LYS A 350 6.39 36.62 6.38
CA LYS A 350 7.21 37.74 5.96
C LYS A 350 8.63 37.35 6.32
N ASP A 351 9.47 37.21 5.29
CA ASP A 351 10.92 37.00 5.39
C ASP A 351 11.58 37.95 6.39
#